data_AF-A0A950FQN2-F1
#
_entry.id   AF-A0A950FQN2-F1
#
_cell.length_a   1.000
_cell.length_b   1.000
_cell.length_c   1.000
_cell.angle_alpha   90.00
_cell.angle_beta   90.00
_cell.angle_gamma   90.00
#
_symmetry.space_group_name_H-M   'P 1'
#
loop_
_entity.id
_entity.type
_entity.pdbx_description
1 polymer ?
#
loop_
_entity_poly.entity_id
_entity_poly.type
_entity_poly.pdbx_seq_one_letter_code
_entity_poly.pdbx_strand_id
1 'polypeptide(L)'
;MSLLVLRAALAIGFLIDFVVGAVSLLAPQLLQPLFDVPIKDLMTAQIAGGELVVAALVYALAFRDPARFRTLLWICALDQLFAVVLPSLGIARGDLPGTWKVVAPIPFQALLALLFVVYAVRRTPSPQPT
;
A
#
# COMPACT_ATOMS: atom_id res chain seq x y z
N MET A 1 -13.55 -8.12 12.69
CA MET A 1 -12.89 -8.30 11.38
C MET A 1 -12.55 -9.76 11.22
N SER A 2 -13.14 -10.41 10.22
CA SER A 2 -12.86 -11.80 9.91
C SER A 2 -11.50 -11.93 9.20
N LEU A 3 -10.91 -13.14 9.24
CA LEU A 3 -9.68 -13.44 8.52
C LEU A 3 -9.83 -13.22 7.00
N LEU A 4 -11.02 -13.47 6.45
CA LEU A 4 -11.33 -13.23 5.04
C LEU A 4 -11.20 -11.76 4.66
N VAL A 5 -11.72 -10.83 5.49
CA VAL A 5 -11.61 -9.39 5.24
C VAL A 5 -10.15 -8.94 5.26
N LEU A 6 -9.34 -9.43 6.20
CA LEU A 6 -7.91 -9.13 6.22
C LEU A 6 -7.20 -9.64 4.97
N ARG A 7 -7.47 -10.88 4.55
CA ARG A 7 -6.85 -11.46 3.37
C ARG A 7 -7.23 -10.70 2.10
N ALA A 8 -8.49 -10.28 1.98
CA ALA A 8 -8.91 -9.41 0.90
C ALA A 8 -8.15 -8.07 0.91
N ALA A 9 -8.04 -7.43 2.07
CA ALA A 9 -7.28 -6.18 2.21
C ALA A 9 -5.79 -6.35 1.82
N LEU A 10 -5.15 -7.43 2.26
CA LEU A 10 -3.76 -7.74 1.91
C LEU A 10 -3.59 -8.02 0.41
N ALA A 11 -4.53 -8.72 -0.22
CA ALA A 11 -4.48 -8.99 -1.65
C ALA A 11 -4.68 -7.71 -2.49
N ILE A 12 -5.54 -6.80 -2.03
CA ILE A 12 -5.75 -5.51 -2.67
C ILE A 12 -4.48 -4.65 -2.55
N GLY A 13 -3.93 -4.50 -1.34
CA GLY A 13 -2.67 -3.77 -1.13
C GLY A 13 -1.53 -4.33 -1.99
N PHE A 14 -1.35 -5.66 -1.98
CA PHE A 14 -0.42 -6.35 -2.87
C PHE A 14 -0.59 -5.94 -4.34
N LEU A 15 -1.81 -6.01 -4.86
CA LEU A 15 -2.07 -5.77 -6.27
C LEU A 15 -1.77 -4.32 -6.66
N ILE A 16 -2.17 -3.35 -5.81
CA ILE A 16 -1.91 -1.94 -6.04
C ILE A 16 -0.40 -1.69 -6.09
N ASP A 17 0.32 -2.07 -5.03
CA ASP A 17 1.75 -1.73 -4.92
C ASP A 17 2.60 -2.52 -5.91
N PHE A 18 2.21 -3.76 -6.23
CA PHE A 18 2.88 -4.52 -7.26
C PHE A 18 2.67 -3.90 -8.65
N VAL A 19 1.45 -3.50 -9.01
CA VAL A 19 1.17 -2.90 -10.32
C VAL A 19 1.83 -1.53 -10.44
N VAL A 20 1.62 -0.64 -9.47
CA VAL A 20 2.22 0.70 -9.49
C VAL A 20 3.74 0.60 -9.38
N GLY A 21 4.25 -0.30 -8.55
CA GLY A 21 5.67 -0.55 -8.39
C GLY A 21 6.33 -1.09 -9.66
N ALA A 22 5.73 -2.11 -10.29
CA ALA A 22 6.23 -2.67 -11.55
C ALA A 22 6.19 -1.65 -12.70
N VAL A 23 5.12 -0.86 -12.81
CA VAL A 23 5.05 0.23 -13.80
C VAL A 23 6.13 1.27 -13.51
N SER A 24 6.24 1.73 -12.27
CA SER A 24 7.26 2.71 -11.84
C SER A 24 8.70 2.22 -12.04
N LEU A 25 8.95 0.91 -11.91
CA LEU A 25 10.27 0.32 -12.02
C LEU A 25 10.67 0.06 -13.48
N LEU A 26 9.76 -0.53 -14.27
CA LEU A 26 10.06 -1.08 -15.60
C LEU A 26 9.67 -0.14 -16.75
N ALA A 27 8.63 0.67 -16.56
CA ALA A 27 8.14 1.59 -17.58
C ALA A 27 7.61 2.90 -16.95
N PRO A 28 8.47 3.68 -16.26
CA PRO A 28 8.05 4.86 -15.53
C PRO A 28 7.19 5.80 -16.38
N GLN A 29 7.52 5.97 -17.68
CA GLN A 29 6.81 6.82 -18.64
C GLN A 29 5.30 6.55 -18.75
N LEU A 30 4.83 5.37 -18.33
CA LEU A 30 3.41 5.03 -18.31
C LEU A 30 2.66 5.57 -17.08
N LEU A 31 3.37 6.09 -16.06
CA LEU A 31 2.75 6.66 -14.86
C LEU A 31 1.84 7.86 -15.18
N GLN A 32 2.26 8.73 -16.10
CA GLN A 32 1.45 9.87 -16.52
C GLN A 32 0.16 9.45 -17.25
N PRO A 33 0.19 8.65 -18.33
CA PRO A 33 -1.05 8.28 -19.03
C PRO A 33 -1.97 7.36 -18.21
N LEU A 34 -1.41 6.48 -17.37
CA LEU A 34 -2.20 5.52 -16.61
C LEU A 34 -2.75 6.11 -15.30
N PHE A 35 -1.94 6.86 -14.55
CA PHE A 35 -2.26 7.31 -13.19
C PHE A 35 -2.29 8.83 -13.02
N ASP A 36 -2.06 9.59 -14.09
CA ASP A 36 -1.93 11.06 -14.08
C ASP A 36 -0.80 11.57 -13.17
N VAL A 37 0.21 10.73 -12.88
CA VAL A 37 1.35 11.08 -12.03
C VAL A 37 2.51 11.61 -12.88
N PRO A 38 2.91 12.88 -12.70
CA PRO A 38 4.03 13.45 -13.44
C PRO A 38 5.36 12.90 -12.98
N ILE A 39 6.23 12.59 -13.95
CA ILE A 39 7.58 12.11 -13.70
C ILE A 39 8.51 13.30 -13.82
N LYS A 40 9.00 13.78 -12.69
CA LYS A 40 10.00 14.85 -12.64
C LYS A 40 11.42 14.31 -12.85
N ASP A 41 11.68 13.09 -12.38
CA ASP A 41 12.97 12.42 -12.47
C ASP A 41 12.79 10.90 -12.63
N LEU A 42 13.49 10.32 -13.60
CA LEU A 42 13.37 8.90 -13.95
C LEU A 42 13.94 8.01 -12.85
N MET A 43 15.09 8.38 -12.30
CA MET A 43 15.80 7.59 -11.29
C MET A 43 14.95 7.48 -10.01
N THR A 44 14.39 8.59 -9.55
CA THR A 44 13.49 8.63 -8.39
C THR A 44 12.25 7.76 -8.60
N ALA A 45 11.65 7.81 -9.80
CA ALA A 45 10.49 6.96 -10.12
C ALA A 45 10.84 5.46 -10.06
N GLN A 46 12.01 5.06 -10.57
CA GLN A 46 12.47 3.68 -10.52
C GLN A 46 12.80 3.21 -9.10
N ILE A 47 13.43 4.06 -8.28
CA ILE A 47 13.70 3.77 -6.87
C ILE A 47 12.37 3.55 -6.13
N ALA A 48 11.42 4.47 -6.26
CA ALA A 48 10.09 4.33 -5.68
C ALA A 48 9.38 3.06 -6.19
N GLY A 49 9.54 2.72 -7.47
CA GLY A 49 9.02 1.48 -8.03
C GLY A 49 9.60 0.23 -7.37
N GLY A 50 10.91 0.20 -7.14
CA GLY A 50 11.57 -0.88 -6.41
C GLY A 50 11.06 -1.02 -4.98
N GLU A 51 10.89 0.10 -4.27
CA GLU A 51 10.33 0.13 -2.91
C GLU A 51 8.90 -0.44 -2.86
N LEU A 52 8.03 -0.05 -3.81
CA LEU A 52 6.66 -0.56 -3.90
C LEU A 52 6.62 -2.06 -4.22
N VAL A 53 7.54 -2.58 -5.05
CA VAL A 53 7.64 -4.03 -5.29
C VAL A 53 8.06 -4.76 -4.01
N VAL A 54 8.99 -4.19 -3.22
CA VAL A 54 9.36 -4.76 -1.92
C VAL A 54 8.18 -4.72 -0.95
N ALA A 55 7.43 -3.61 -0.90
CA ALA A 55 6.20 -3.50 -0.11
C ALA A 55 5.19 -4.60 -0.50
N ALA A 56 4.95 -4.81 -1.80
CA ALA A 56 4.12 -5.90 -2.31
C ALA A 56 4.55 -7.28 -1.74
N LEU A 57 5.85 -7.58 -1.68
CA LEU A 57 6.33 -8.82 -1.08
C LEU A 57 6.01 -8.92 0.42
N VAL A 58 6.02 -7.80 1.15
CA VAL A 58 5.58 -7.76 2.56
C VAL A 58 4.10 -8.15 2.68
N TYR A 59 3.22 -7.66 1.80
CA TYR A 59 1.81 -8.10 1.75
C TYR A 59 1.69 -9.60 1.49
N ALA A 60 2.47 -10.14 0.56
CA ALA A 60 2.43 -11.57 0.22
C ALA A 60 2.85 -12.46 1.41
N LEU A 61 3.88 -12.05 2.16
CA LEU A 61 4.31 -12.74 3.39
C LEU A 61 3.23 -12.67 4.48
N ALA A 62 2.68 -11.48 4.71
CA ALA A 62 1.60 -11.28 5.66
C ALA A 62 0.34 -12.09 5.29
N PHE A 63 0.04 -12.23 3.99
CA PHE A 63 -1.11 -12.97 3.49
C PHE A 63 -1.02 -14.47 3.79
N ARG A 64 0.18 -15.06 3.67
CA ARG A 64 0.43 -16.48 3.92
C ARG A 64 0.06 -16.87 5.34
N ASP A 65 0.52 -16.09 6.33
CA ASP A 65 0.25 -16.34 7.75
C ASP A 65 0.12 -15.03 8.53
N PRO A 66 -1.07 -14.40 8.54
CA PRO A 66 -1.26 -13.10 9.16
C PRO A 66 -1.13 -13.11 10.69
N ALA A 67 -1.28 -14.28 11.32
CA ALA A 67 -1.13 -14.43 12.76
C ALA A 67 0.36 -14.41 13.15
N ARG A 68 1.21 -15.13 12.40
CA ARG A 68 2.65 -15.14 12.60
C ARG A 68 3.30 -13.82 12.22
N PHE A 69 2.89 -13.22 11.10
CA PHE A 69 3.52 -12.01 10.54
C PHE A 69 2.81 -10.71 10.94
N ARG A 70 2.25 -10.68 12.15
CA ARG A 70 1.45 -9.56 12.61
C ARG A 70 2.19 -8.22 12.64
N THR A 71 3.49 -8.23 12.91
CA THR A 71 4.32 -7.03 12.84
C THR A 71 4.39 -6.46 11.41
N LEU A 72 4.35 -7.32 10.39
CA LEU A 72 4.32 -6.88 8.99
C LEU A 72 3.04 -6.12 8.64
N LEU A 73 1.94 -6.36 9.36
CA LEU A 73 0.69 -5.60 9.17
C LEU A 73 0.85 -4.14 9.58
N TRP A 74 1.72 -3.82 10.55
CA TRP A 74 2.05 -2.43 10.86
C TRP A 74 2.84 -1.76 9.74
N ILE A 75 3.73 -2.51 9.08
CA ILE A 75 4.47 -2.01 7.92
C ILE A 75 3.50 -1.76 6.75
N CYS A 76 2.60 -2.70 6.48
CA CYS A 76 1.53 -2.51 5.50
C CYS A 76 0.67 -1.28 5.83
N ALA A 77 0.30 -1.10 7.10
CA ALA A 77 -0.48 0.08 7.52
C ALA A 77 0.29 1.40 7.30
N LEU A 78 1.59 1.42 7.57
CA LEU A 78 2.43 2.59 7.39
C LEU A 78 2.60 2.94 5.90
N ASP A 79 2.81 1.92 5.08
CA ASP A 79 2.87 2.05 3.62
C ASP A 79 1.56 2.64 3.05
N GLN A 80 0.41 2.11 3.47
CA GLN A 80 -0.89 2.67 3.10
C GLN A 80 -1.10 4.10 3.64
N LEU A 81 -0.57 4.43 4.81
CA LEU A 81 -0.63 5.79 5.34
C LEU A 81 0.21 6.76 4.50
N PHE A 82 1.38 6.35 4.02
CA PHE A 82 2.17 7.17 3.08
C PHE A 82 1.45 7.35 1.74
N ALA A 83 0.76 6.31 1.25
CA ALA A 83 -0.09 6.40 0.07
C ALA A 83 -1.32 7.31 0.23
N VAL A 84 -1.68 7.69 1.47
CA VAL A 84 -2.67 8.73 1.76
C VAL A 84 -2.01 10.10 1.86
N VAL A 85 -0.97 10.21 2.70
CA VAL A 85 -0.38 11.50 3.10
C VAL A 85 0.39 12.14 1.96
N LEU A 86 1.24 11.38 1.25
CA LEU A 86 2.10 11.94 0.20
C LEU A 86 1.29 12.49 -0.99
N PRO A 87 0.29 11.77 -1.53
CA PRO A 87 -0.54 12.32 -2.60
C PRO A 87 -1.37 13.53 -2.14
N SER A 88 -1.92 13.48 -0.92
CA SER A 88 -2.70 14.60 -0.36
C SER A 88 -1.86 15.87 -0.24
N LEU A 89 -0.62 15.75 0.26
CA LEU A 89 0.31 16.87 0.34
C LEU A 89 0.74 17.37 -1.04
N GLY A 90 0.98 16.46 -1.99
CA GLY A 90 1.32 16.80 -3.37
C GLY A 90 0.21 17.61 -4.04
N ILE A 91 -1.06 17.20 -3.88
CA ILE A 91 -2.22 17.95 -4.39
C ILE A 91 -2.31 19.32 -3.71
N ALA A 92 -2.21 19.38 -2.38
CA ALA A 92 -2.32 20.63 -1.63
C ALA A 92 -1.23 21.66 -1.99
N ARG A 93 -0.04 21.20 -2.41
CA ARG A 93 1.07 22.03 -2.87
C ARG A 93 1.02 22.36 -4.37
N GLY A 94 0.11 21.75 -5.13
CA GLY A 94 0.05 21.88 -6.59
C GLY A 94 1.10 21.06 -7.35
N ASP A 95 1.78 20.12 -6.68
CA ASP A 95 2.78 19.22 -7.27
C ASP A 95 2.15 18.03 -8.01
N LEU A 96 0.93 17.63 -7.62
CA LEU A 96 0.15 16.57 -8.24
C LEU A 96 -1.21 17.11 -8.69
N PRO A 97 -1.75 16.60 -9.81
CA PRO A 97 -3.06 17.02 -10.25
C PRO A 97 -4.15 16.43 -9.35
N GLY A 98 -5.17 17.23 -9.04
CA GLY A 98 -6.36 16.78 -8.31
C GLY A 98 -7.34 15.97 -9.18
N THR A 99 -6.84 15.09 -10.05
CA THR A 99 -7.70 14.26 -10.91
C THR A 99 -8.31 13.13 -10.09
N TRP A 100 -9.40 12.56 -10.60
CA TRP A 100 -10.06 11.44 -9.94
C TRP A 100 -9.13 10.23 -9.79
N LYS A 101 -8.17 10.01 -10.71
CA LYS A 101 -7.23 8.88 -10.64
C LYS A 101 -6.26 9.00 -9.46
N VAL A 102 -5.88 10.23 -9.10
CA VAL A 102 -4.99 10.49 -7.96
C VAL A 102 -5.78 10.56 -6.65
N VAL A 103 -6.98 11.16 -6.68
CA VAL A 103 -7.80 11.38 -5.47
C VAL A 103 -8.56 10.14 -5.04
N ALA A 104 -9.13 9.37 -5.98
CA ALA A 104 -10.00 8.24 -5.66
C ALA A 104 -9.31 7.15 -4.81
N PRO A 105 -8.03 6.78 -5.03
CA PRO A 105 -7.34 5.80 -4.19
C PRO A 105 -7.20 6.21 -2.71
N ILE A 106 -7.09 7.51 -2.41
CA ILE A 106 -6.79 8.02 -1.05
C ILE A 106 -7.74 7.45 0.03
N PRO A 107 -9.08 7.54 -0.08
CA PRO A 107 -9.97 6.95 0.91
C PRO A 107 -9.85 5.42 1.01
N PHE A 108 -9.52 4.73 -0.08
CA PHE A 108 -9.30 3.27 -0.05
C PHE A 108 -8.01 2.91 0.68
N GLN A 109 -6.91 3.63 0.44
CA GLN A 109 -5.65 3.43 1.18
C GLN A 109 -5.84 3.71 2.68
N ALA A 110 -6.59 4.76 3.03
CA ALA A 110 -6.93 5.06 4.42
C ALA A 110 -7.73 3.91 5.09
N LEU A 111 -8.67 3.32 4.35
CA LEU A 111 -9.42 2.16 4.82
C LEU A 111 -8.51 0.94 5.01
N LEU A 112 -7.63 0.64 4.05
CA LEU A 112 -6.68 -0.48 4.16
C LEU A 112 -5.77 -0.31 5.39
N ALA A 113 -5.21 0.89 5.58
CA ALA A 113 -4.40 1.21 6.75
C ALA A 113 -5.16 0.91 8.06
N LEU A 114 -6.41 1.37 8.16
CA LEU A 114 -7.27 1.12 9.32
C LEU A 114 -7.51 -0.38 9.54
N LEU A 115 -7.82 -1.15 8.50
CA LEU A 115 -8.05 -2.59 8.61
C LEU A 115 -6.79 -3.31 9.12
N PHE A 116 -5.61 -2.95 8.61
CA PHE A 116 -4.34 -3.53 9.06
C PHE A 116 -4.04 -3.21 10.51
N VAL A 117 -4.19 -1.95 10.94
CA VAL A 117 -4.01 -1.54 12.35
C VAL A 117 -4.99 -2.29 13.27
N VAL A 118 -6.27 -2.32 12.91
CA VAL A 118 -7.31 -2.98 13.70
C VAL A 118 -6.99 -4.47 13.88
N TYR A 119 -6.47 -5.14 12.86
CA TYR A 119 -6.02 -6.53 13.04
C TYR A 119 -4.77 -6.64 13.89
N ALA A 120 -3.78 -5.79 13.62
CA ALA A 120 -2.49 -5.80 14.28
C ALA A 120 -2.59 -5.52 15.79
N VAL A 121 -3.68 -4.91 16.27
CA VAL A 121 -3.94 -4.67 17.70
C VAL A 121 -4.76 -5.78 18.38
N ARG A 122 -5.52 -6.61 17.66
CA ARG A 122 -6.35 -7.69 18.23
C ARG A 122 -5.54 -8.81 18.89
N ARG A 123 -5.49 -8.90 20.22
CA ARG A 123 -4.79 -10.00 20.93
C ARG A 123 -5.24 -11.37 20.43
N THR A 124 -4.28 -12.22 20.06
CA THR A 124 -4.52 -13.65 19.85
C THR A 124 -4.68 -14.28 21.24
N PRO A 125 -5.68 -15.15 21.46
CA PRO A 125 -5.76 -15.92 22.70
C PRO A 125 -4.48 -16.74 22.86
N SER A 126 -3.85 -16.70 24.04
CA SER A 126 -2.74 -17.58 24.35
C SER A 126 -3.20 -19.04 24.20
N PRO A 127 -2.39 -19.94 23.62
CA PRO A 127 -2.71 -21.36 23.64
C PRO A 127 -2.86 -21.79 25.11
N GLN A 128 -3.98 -22.45 25.45
CA GLN A 128 -4.14 -23.02 26.78
C GLN A 128 -3.07 -24.11 26.96
N PRO A 129 -2.31 -24.11 28.07
CA PRO A 129 -1.43 -25.23 28.38
C PRO A 129 -2.30 -26.48 28.56
N THR A 130 -2.05 -27.50 27.74
CA THR A 130 -2.63 -28.84 27.85
C THR A 130 -2.04 -29.61 29.01
#